data_AF-A0A968V4R5-F1
#
_entry.id   AF-A0A968V4R5-F1
#
_cell.length_a   1.000
_cell.length_b   1.000
_cell.length_c   1.000
_cell.angle_alpha   90.00
_cell.angle_beta   90.00
_cell.angle_gamma   90.00
#
_symmetry.space_group_name_H-M   'P 1'
#
loop_
_entity.id
_entity.type
_entity.pdbx_description
1 polymer ?
#
loop_
_entity_poly.entity_id
_entity_poly.type
_entity_poly.pdbx_seq_one_letter_code
_entity_poly.pdbx_strand_id
1 'polypeptide(L)'
;MVKIYADECTWCKRMDEMTFNQKSVVNYVNAHYYAVELSADFKGSIVFEKTYEYTKRAGRGYHELASLFTNGNLSYPTIVFLDENLNTIQAMSGYKDVGMFQKILTYFNNNYHKTIPWSEYQAQYNPIQDNR
;
A
#
# COMPACT_ATOMS: atom_id res chain seq x y z
N MET A 1 6.00 1.86 -3.60
CA MET A 1 4.70 1.50 -2.97
C MET A 1 4.98 0.51 -1.87
N VAL A 2 4.39 0.69 -0.68
CA VAL A 2 4.60 -0.21 0.46
C VAL A 2 3.26 -0.80 0.90
N LYS A 3 3.13 -2.12 0.92
CA LYS A 3 2.00 -2.82 1.53
C LYS A 3 2.37 -3.14 2.98
N ILE A 4 1.64 -2.55 3.91
CA ILE A 4 1.80 -2.80 5.34
C ILE A 4 0.74 -3.81 5.78
N TYR A 5 1.18 -4.87 6.46
CA TYR A 5 0.33 -5.95 6.94
C TYR A 5 0.74 -6.39 8.35
N ALA A 6 -0.10 -7.23 8.95
CA ALA A 6 0.19 -7.95 10.20
C ALA A 6 0.04 -9.46 9.95
N ASP A 7 0.79 -10.29 10.68
CA ASP A 7 0.88 -11.73 10.41
C ASP A 7 -0.48 -12.42 10.62
N GLU A 8 -1.22 -12.00 11.66
CA GLU A 8 -2.57 -12.47 11.98
C GLU A 8 -3.67 -11.54 11.40
N CYS A 9 -3.59 -11.23 10.11
CA CYS A 9 -4.54 -10.35 9.43
C CYS A 9 -5.35 -11.08 8.34
N THR A 10 -6.60 -11.43 8.66
CA THR A 10 -7.52 -12.09 7.69
C THR A 10 -7.77 -11.25 6.44
N TRP A 11 -7.97 -9.94 6.60
CA TRP A 11 -8.21 -9.05 5.46
C TRP A 11 -6.98 -8.87 4.57
N CYS A 12 -5.77 -9.01 5.12
CA CYS A 12 -4.53 -8.98 4.36
C CYS A 12 -4.44 -10.21 3.46
N LYS A 13 -4.65 -11.41 4.02
CA LYS A 13 -4.69 -12.66 3.25
C LYS A 13 -5.74 -12.62 2.14
N ARG A 14 -6.94 -12.13 2.47
CA ARG A 14 -8.01 -11.97 1.47
C ARG A 14 -7.64 -10.98 0.35
N MET A 15 -6.98 -9.87 0.68
CA MET A 15 -6.52 -8.92 -0.34
C MET A 15 -5.45 -9.54 -1.24
N ASP A 16 -4.60 -10.41 -0.70
CA ASP A 16 -3.58 -11.09 -1.47
C ASP A 16 -4.20 -12.03 -2.51
N GLU A 17 -5.10 -12.90 -2.06
CA GLU A 17 -5.80 -13.85 -2.93
C GLU A 17 -6.68 -13.14 -3.97
N MET A 18 -7.49 -12.18 -3.53
CA MET A 18 -8.52 -11.60 -4.38
C MET A 18 -7.99 -10.47 -5.25
N THR A 19 -6.89 -9.81 -4.87
CA THR A 19 -6.43 -8.58 -5.53
C THR A 19 -4.98 -8.65 -5.98
N PHE A 20 -4.01 -8.89 -5.09
CA PHE A 20 -2.60 -8.89 -5.47
C PHE A 20 -2.22 -10.07 -6.38
N ASN A 21 -2.93 -11.20 -6.30
CA ASN A 21 -2.69 -12.36 -7.17
C ASN A 21 -3.34 -12.25 -8.55
N GLN A 22 -4.12 -11.19 -8.81
CA GLN A 22 -4.74 -11.01 -10.12
C GLN A 22 -3.70 -10.60 -11.15
N LYS A 23 -3.63 -11.32 -12.27
CA LYS A 23 -2.61 -11.12 -13.32
C LYS A 23 -2.48 -9.66 -13.77
N SER A 24 -3.61 -8.98 -13.98
CA SER A 24 -3.65 -7.57 -14.36
C SER A 24 -3.03 -6.65 -13.30
N VAL A 25 -3.25 -6.92 -12.02
CA VAL A 25 -2.65 -6.18 -10.90
C VAL A 25 -1.16 -6.48 -10.81
N VAL A 26 -0.76 -7.76 -10.82
CA VAL A 26 0.65 -8.19 -10.77
C VAL A 26 1.45 -7.51 -11.88
N ASN A 27 0.97 -7.61 -13.12
CA ASN A 27 1.66 -7.04 -14.27
C ASN A 27 1.81 -5.53 -14.16
N TYR A 28 0.75 -4.83 -13.75
CA TYR A 28 0.79 -3.38 -13.59
C TYR A 28 1.72 -2.95 -12.46
N VAL A 29 1.65 -3.62 -11.31
CA VAL A 29 2.52 -3.34 -10.16
C VAL A 29 3.98 -3.54 -10.54
N ASN A 30 4.32 -4.68 -11.15
CA ASN A 30 5.69 -4.98 -11.57
C ASN A 30 6.22 -3.99 -12.63
N ALA A 31 5.37 -3.48 -13.52
CA ALA A 31 5.77 -2.55 -14.57
C ALA A 31 5.96 -1.11 -14.07
N HIS A 32 5.24 -0.70 -13.02
CA HIS A 32 5.11 0.72 -12.66
C HIS A 32 5.52 1.05 -11.23
N TYR A 33 5.69 0.06 -10.37
CA TYR A 33 5.98 0.27 -8.96
C TYR A 33 7.16 -0.55 -8.49
N TYR A 34 8.03 0.09 -7.71
CA TYR A 34 8.85 -0.62 -6.74
C TYR A 34 7.98 -0.99 -5.53
N ALA A 35 7.48 -2.22 -5.50
CA ALA A 35 6.58 -2.71 -4.46
C ALA A 35 7.37 -3.43 -3.35
N VAL A 36 7.09 -3.06 -2.11
CA VAL A 36 7.69 -3.66 -0.90
C VAL A 36 6.59 -4.06 0.05
N GLU A 37 6.73 -5.21 0.69
CA GLU A 37 5.87 -5.61 1.81
C GLU A 37 6.58 -5.34 3.12
N LEU A 38 5.85 -4.75 4.08
CA LEU A 38 6.35 -4.42 5.41
C LEU A 38 5.42 -5.05 6.45
N SER A 39 5.92 -6.06 7.17
CA SER A 39 5.21 -6.59 8.35
C SER A 39 5.34 -5.59 9.49
N ALA A 40 4.19 -5.15 10.01
CA ALA A 40 4.14 -4.35 11.22
C ALA A 40 4.54 -5.15 12.47
N ASP A 41 4.57 -6.49 12.38
CA ASP A 41 4.98 -7.38 13.47
C ASP A 41 6.46 -7.77 13.42
N PHE A 42 7.19 -7.31 12.39
CA PHE A 42 8.62 -7.57 12.26
C PHE A 42 9.37 -7.07 13.50
N LYS A 43 10.18 -7.94 14.12
CA LYS A 43 10.87 -7.65 15.39
C LYS A 43 12.31 -7.18 15.23
N GLY A 44 12.87 -7.26 14.02
CA GLY A 44 14.23 -6.80 13.74
C GLY A 44 14.27 -5.30 13.47
N SER A 45 15.48 -4.79 13.33
CA SER A 45 15.76 -3.40 12.96
C SER A 45 15.67 -3.19 11.45
N ILE A 46 15.10 -2.07 11.00
CA ILE A 46 15.12 -1.65 9.60
C ILE A 46 15.82 -0.30 9.48
N VAL A 47 16.79 -0.18 8.57
CA VAL A 47 17.48 1.09 8.28
C VAL A 47 16.81 1.78 7.09
N PHE A 48 16.29 2.98 7.34
CA PHE A 48 15.64 3.84 6.35
C PHE A 48 15.91 5.31 6.73
N GLU A 49 16.96 5.94 6.20
CA GLU A 49 17.55 7.21 6.69
C GLU A 49 18.14 7.16 8.12
N LYS A 50 17.44 6.52 9.04
CA LYS A 50 17.86 6.14 10.39
C LYS A 50 17.38 4.71 10.69
N THR A 51 17.75 4.18 11.85
CA THR A 51 17.28 2.86 12.29
C THR A 51 15.91 2.97 12.95
N TYR A 52 14.99 2.10 12.55
CA TYR A 52 13.65 1.93 13.11
C TYR A 52 13.54 0.54 13.73
N GLU A 53 12.89 0.45 14.87
CA GLU A 53 12.80 -0.79 15.64
C GLU A 53 11.34 -1.22 15.86
N TYR A 54 11.18 -2.43 16.36
CA TYR A 54 9.92 -2.87 16.92
C TYR A 54 9.72 -2.32 18.33
N THR A 55 8.57 -1.68 18.57
CA THR A 55 8.20 -1.13 19.88
C THR A 55 6.92 -1.76 20.40
N LYS A 56 6.77 -1.81 21.72
CA LYS A 56 5.53 -2.24 22.39
C LYS A 56 4.98 -1.10 23.24
N ARG A 57 3.75 -0.68 22.98
CA ARG A 57 3.03 0.33 23.77
C ARG A 57 1.64 -0.17 24.14
N ALA A 58 1.26 -0.04 25.41
CA ALA A 58 -0.07 -0.42 25.91
C ALA A 58 -0.52 -1.84 25.49
N GLY A 59 0.40 -2.81 25.51
CA GLY A 59 0.11 -4.21 25.19
C GLY A 59 0.03 -4.54 23.69
N ARG A 60 0.16 -3.56 22.80
CA ARG A 60 0.26 -3.78 21.34
C ARG A 60 1.64 -3.38 20.85
N GLY A 61 2.27 -4.25 20.08
CA GLY A 61 3.54 -3.93 19.46
C GLY A 61 3.41 -3.71 17.97
N TYR A 62 4.30 -2.89 17.44
CA TYR A 62 4.38 -2.58 16.01
C TYR A 62 5.78 -2.12 15.65
N HIS A 63 6.15 -2.26 14.38
CA HIS A 63 7.37 -1.72 13.84
C HIS A 63 7.23 -0.21 13.60
N GLU A 64 8.17 0.58 14.11
CA GLU A 64 8.12 2.05 14.06
C GLU A 64 8.04 2.59 12.63
N LEU A 65 8.72 1.93 11.68
CA LEU A 65 8.65 2.29 10.27
C LEU A 65 7.24 2.16 9.68
N ALA A 66 6.47 1.14 10.11
CA ALA A 66 5.07 1.00 9.69
C ALA A 66 4.21 2.13 10.25
N SER A 67 4.49 2.56 11.48
CA SER A 67 3.83 3.71 12.10
C SER A 67 4.17 5.02 11.37
N LEU A 68 5.42 5.22 10.97
CA LEU A 68 5.85 6.38 10.18
C LEU A 68 5.05 6.47 8.87
N PHE A 69 5.06 5.41 8.07
CA PHE A 69 4.40 5.41 6.77
C PHE A 69 2.88 5.56 6.86
N THR A 70 2.27 5.23 8.00
CA THR A 70 0.82 5.36 8.23
C THR A 70 0.45 6.60 9.04
N ASN A 71 1.40 7.48 9.37
CA ASN A 71 1.19 8.62 10.28
C ASN A 71 0.53 8.21 11.60
N GLY A 72 0.95 7.06 12.15
CA GLY A 72 0.43 6.49 13.39
C GLY A 72 -0.86 5.67 13.24
N ASN A 73 -1.53 5.72 12.09
CA ASN A 73 -2.80 5.03 11.86
C ASN A 73 -2.60 3.58 11.42
N LEU A 74 -2.21 2.73 12.37
CA LEU A 74 -1.97 1.31 12.15
C LEU A 74 -3.28 0.53 12.00
N SER A 75 -3.74 0.43 10.75
CA SER A 75 -4.82 -0.46 10.31
C SER A 75 -4.31 -1.37 9.20
N TYR A 76 -4.85 -2.59 9.07
CA TYR A 76 -4.32 -3.57 8.11
C TYR A 76 -5.41 -4.18 7.22
N PRO A 77 -5.11 -4.46 5.93
CA PRO A 77 -3.91 -4.02 5.22
C PRO A 77 -3.89 -2.49 5.04
N THR A 78 -2.72 -1.89 4.88
CA THR A 78 -2.60 -0.49 4.42
C THR A 78 -1.67 -0.43 3.23
N ILE A 79 -2.10 0.23 2.16
CA ILE A 79 -1.25 0.50 0.99
C ILE A 79 -0.76 1.94 1.08
N VAL A 80 0.56 2.11 1.04
CA VAL A 80 1.24 3.40 1.11
C VAL A 80 1.90 3.72 -0.22
N PHE A 81 1.55 4.89 -0.77
CA PHE A 81 2.20 5.46 -1.94
C PHE A 81 3.22 6.50 -1.47
N LEU A 82 4.46 6.33 -1.92
CA LEU A 82 5.58 7.23 -1.62
C LEU A 82 5.95 8.01 -2.89
N ASP A 83 6.47 9.22 -2.72
CA ASP A 83 7.08 10.00 -3.80
C ASP A 83 8.54 9.56 -4.06
N GLU A 84 9.19 10.23 -5.01
CA GLU A 84 10.59 9.98 -5.38
C GLU A 84 11.59 10.26 -4.25
N ASN A 85 11.19 11.09 -3.28
CA ASN A 85 11.96 11.42 -2.08
C ASN A 85 11.56 10.51 -0.90
N LEU A 86 10.78 9.45 -1.17
CA LEU A 86 10.31 8.47 -0.20
C LEU A 86 9.38 9.05 0.89
N ASN A 87 8.78 10.21 0.65
CA ASN A 87 7.75 10.78 1.53
C ASN A 87 6.39 10.13 1.24
N THR A 88 5.59 9.93 2.29
CA THR A 88 4.22 9.43 2.14
C THR A 88 3.33 10.44 1.42
N ILE A 89 2.87 10.08 0.22
CA ILE A 89 1.82 10.80 -0.49
C ILE A 89 0.47 10.46 0.15
N GLN A 90 0.18 9.17 0.28
CA GLN A 90 -1.09 8.68 0.80
C GLN A 90 -0.92 7.29 1.40
N ALA A 91 -1.50 7.10 2.59
CA ALA A 91 -1.75 5.78 3.19
C ALA A 91 -3.24 5.46 3.11
N MET A 92 -3.60 4.32 2.53
CA MET A 92 -4.98 3.85 2.39
C MET A 92 -5.17 2.54 3.13
N SER A 93 -5.84 2.62 4.26
CA SER A 93 -6.15 1.46 5.08
C SER A 93 -7.36 0.67 4.58
N GLY A 94 -7.38 -0.60 4.96
CA GLY A 94 -8.43 -1.56 4.68
C GLY A 94 -8.29 -2.24 3.31
N TYR A 95 -8.98 -3.37 3.20
CA TYR A 95 -9.11 -4.13 1.95
C TYR A 95 -9.53 -3.24 0.78
N LYS A 96 -8.98 -3.52 -0.40
CA LYS A 96 -9.41 -2.99 -1.69
C LYS A 96 -9.63 -4.18 -2.61
N ASP A 97 -10.79 -4.24 -3.25
CA ASP A 97 -11.00 -5.20 -4.34
C ASP A 97 -10.19 -4.81 -5.58
N VAL A 98 -10.15 -5.71 -6.55
CA VAL A 98 -9.41 -5.56 -7.81
C VAL A 98 -9.75 -4.24 -8.51
N GLY A 99 -11.04 -3.94 -8.68
CA GLY A 99 -11.47 -2.79 -9.45
C GLY A 99 -11.08 -1.48 -8.79
N MET A 100 -11.28 -1.37 -7.47
CA MET A 100 -10.85 -0.23 -6.68
C MET A 100 -9.32 -0.10 -6.67
N PHE A 101 -8.61 -1.21 -6.49
CA PHE A 101 -7.16 -1.18 -6.41
C PHE A 101 -6.51 -0.79 -7.73
N GLN A 102 -7.00 -1.30 -8.86
CA GLN A 102 -6.51 -0.89 -10.17
C GLN A 102 -6.70 0.63 -10.40
N LYS A 103 -7.86 1.19 -10.05
CA LYS A 103 -8.11 2.64 -10.11
C LYS A 103 -7.09 3.43 -9.28
N ILE A 104 -6.82 2.96 -8.07
CA ILE A 104 -5.85 3.59 -7.18
C ILE A 104 -4.45 3.54 -7.80
N LEU A 105 -4.02 2.38 -8.31
CA LEU A 105 -2.73 2.22 -8.97
C LEU A 105 -2.60 3.17 -10.16
N THR A 106 -3.57 3.21 -11.07
CA THR A 106 -3.49 4.08 -12.24
C THR A 106 -3.55 5.56 -11.88
N TYR A 107 -4.24 5.93 -10.79
CA TYR A 107 -4.32 7.30 -10.30
C TYR A 107 -2.99 7.82 -9.76
N PHE A 108 -2.30 7.01 -8.94
CA PHE A 108 -1.01 7.41 -8.37
C PHE A 108 0.13 7.30 -9.37
N ASN A 109 0.19 6.24 -10.20
CA ASN A 109 1.24 6.05 -11.19
C ASN A 109 1.31 7.21 -12.20
N ASN A 110 0.16 7.66 -12.69
CA ASN A 110 0.10 8.74 -13.68
C ASN A 110 0.07 10.15 -13.05
N ASN A 111 0.34 10.28 -11.75
CA ASN A 111 0.32 11.55 -11.03
C ASN A 111 -1.01 12.32 -11.07
N TYR A 112 -2.14 11.67 -11.38
CA TYR A 112 -3.45 12.32 -11.44
C TYR A 112 -3.85 12.93 -10.10
N HIS A 113 -3.37 12.38 -8.99
CA HIS A 113 -3.56 12.94 -7.64
C HIS A 113 -3.08 14.38 -7.46
N LYS A 114 -2.22 14.90 -8.34
CA LYS A 114 -1.71 16.27 -8.27
C LYS A 114 -2.68 17.29 -8.90
N THR A 115 -3.59 16.86 -9.77
CA THR A 115 -4.37 17.77 -10.62
C THR A 115 -5.85 17.41 -10.74
N ILE A 116 -6.22 16.13 -10.63
CA ILE A 116 -7.58 15.64 -10.82
C ILE A 116 -8.11 15.12 -9.49
N PRO A 117 -9.25 15.63 -8.98
CA PRO A 117 -9.89 15.06 -7.79
C PRO A 117 -10.25 13.59 -7.99
N TRP A 118 -10.16 12.79 -6.92
CA TRP A 118 -10.42 11.35 -6.97
C TRP A 118 -11.79 10.99 -7.55
N SER A 119 -12.85 11.72 -7.17
CA SER A 119 -14.21 11.48 -7.67
C SER A 119 -14.34 11.68 -9.19
N GLU A 120 -13.62 12.66 -9.74
CA GLU A 120 -13.60 12.91 -11.18
C GLU A 120 -12.81 11.83 -11.90
N TYR A 121 -11.66 11.44 -11.36
CA TYR A 121 -10.86 10.35 -11.92
C TYR A 121 -11.65 9.03 -12.00
N GLN A 122 -12.41 8.71 -10.95
CA GLN A 122 -13.22 7.50 -10.92
C GLN A 122 -14.27 7.45 -12.04
N ALA A 123 -14.82 8.60 -12.44
CA ALA A 123 -15.80 8.70 -13.52
C ALA A 123 -15.19 8.51 -14.91
N GLN A 124 -13.91 8.85 -15.06
CA GLN A 124 -13.18 8.78 -16.34
C GLN A 124 -12.31 7.51 -16.47
N TYR A 125 -12.30 6.64 -15.45
CA TYR A 125 -11.40 5.50 -15.38
C TYR A 125 -11.69 4.44 -16.45
N ASN A 126 -10.63 4.08 -17.19
CA ASN A 126 -10.62 2.94 -18.08
C ASN A 126 -9.86 1.77 -17.44
N PRO A 127 -10.45 0.54 -17.38
CA PRO A 127 -9.79 -0.63 -16.82
C PRO A 127 -8.45 -0.94 -17.47
N ILE A 128 -7.48 -1.37 -16.65
CA ILE A 128 -6.20 -1.93 -17.12
C ILE A 128 -6.52 -3.08 -18.07
N GLN A 129 -6.13 -2.93 -19.34
CA GLN A 129 -6.36 -3.94 -20.37
C GLN A 129 -5.45 -5.14 -20.08
N ASP A 130 -6.04 -6.30 -19.83
CA ASP A 130 -5.33 -7.56 -19.70
C ASP A 130 -5.19 -8.16 -21.11
N ASN A 131 -4.03 -7.94 -21.74
CA ASN A 131 -3.69 -8.64 -22.98
C ASN A 131 -3.55 -10.14 -22.64
N ARG A 132 -4.63 -10.89 -22.86
CA ARG A 132 -4.64 -12.36 -22.77
C ARG A 132 -3.86 -12.98 -23.91
#